data_AF-A0A926UVE4-F1
#
_entry.id   AF-A0A926UVE4-F1
#
_cell.length_a   1.000
_cell.length_b   1.000
_cell.length_c   1.000
_cell.angle_alpha   90.00
_cell.angle_beta   90.00
_cell.angle_gamma   90.00
#
_symmetry.space_group_name_H-M   'P 1'
#
loop_
_entity.id
_entity.type
_entity.pdbx_description
1 polymer ?
#
loop_
_entity_poly.entity_id
_entity_poly.type
_entity_poly.pdbx_seq_one_letter_code
_entity_poly.pdbx_strand_id
1 'polypeptide(L)'
;MAIVHKLFLALGFAIISYMAMGDRLGNQGIAENITIPQQPVEPSLWWKLDRLAISWVDNVTIDEASKQAIFTINSSRWGALDYVQRFSFLFKLGVEAQKQNFNVILLDRRSQKVAEYRYKLDSWQMTPQTLGADPFRVIAPTILQQQF
;
A
#
# COMPACT_ATOMS: atom_id res chain seq x y z
N MET A 1 -13.59 -60.97 22.88
CA MET A 1 -14.55 -60.10 22.18
C MET A 1 -14.01 -58.67 22.17
N ALA A 2 -14.08 -58.02 21.00
CA ALA A 2 -14.14 -56.58 20.69
C ALA A 2 -13.46 -55.56 21.64
N ILE A 3 -12.37 -54.89 21.24
CA ILE A 3 -12.24 -53.65 20.42
C ILE A 3 -12.17 -52.34 21.24
N VAL A 4 -10.94 -51.82 21.36
CA VAL A 4 -10.44 -50.46 21.02
C VAL A 4 -11.17 -49.23 21.59
N HIS A 5 -10.45 -48.36 22.31
CA HIS A 5 -10.04 -47.04 21.77
C HIS A 5 -8.88 -46.40 22.54
N LYS A 6 -7.96 -45.86 21.74
CA LYS A 6 -6.69 -45.22 22.09
C LYS A 6 -6.93 -43.73 22.37
N LEU A 7 -6.13 -43.11 23.23
CA LEU A 7 -5.60 -41.79 22.91
C LEU A 7 -4.20 -41.61 23.52
N PHE A 8 -3.27 -41.33 22.61
CA PHE A 8 -1.85 -41.08 22.84
C PHE A 8 -1.64 -39.64 23.33
N LEU A 9 -0.75 -39.43 24.30
CA LEU A 9 0.01 -38.18 24.36
C LEU A 9 1.38 -38.42 25.02
N ALA A 10 2.38 -38.53 24.16
CA ALA A 10 3.82 -38.64 24.41
C ALA A 10 4.46 -38.31 23.05
N LEU A 11 5.55 -37.59 22.90
CA LEU A 11 6.64 -37.24 23.79
C LEU A 11 7.50 -36.20 23.03
N GLY A 12 8.41 -35.53 23.76
CA GLY A 12 9.77 -35.36 23.26
C GLY A 12 10.16 -33.98 22.75
N PHE A 13 10.81 -33.20 23.62
CA PHE A 13 11.80 -32.22 23.20
C PHE A 13 13.06 -32.97 22.76
N ALA A 14 13.32 -33.03 21.45
CA ALA A 14 14.58 -33.54 20.92
C ALA A 14 15.53 -32.36 20.64
N ILE A 15 16.62 -32.34 21.40
CA ILE A 15 17.80 -31.51 21.20
C ILE A 15 18.44 -31.98 19.89
N ILE A 16 18.52 -31.13 18.87
CA ILE A 16 19.23 -31.46 17.64
C ILE A 16 20.71 -31.13 17.83
N SER A 17 21.50 -32.16 18.08
CA SER A 17 22.97 -32.12 18.00
C SER A 17 23.39 -31.96 16.54
N TYR A 18 24.20 -30.93 16.24
CA TYR A 18 24.86 -30.78 14.94
C TYR A 18 26.00 -31.80 14.82
N MET A 19 25.71 -32.98 14.29
CA MET A 19 26.73 -33.91 13.81
C MET A 19 27.17 -33.46 12.41
N ALA A 20 28.40 -32.98 12.31
CA ALA A 20 29.09 -32.79 11.04
C ALA A 20 29.27 -34.17 10.37
N MET A 21 28.68 -34.35 9.18
CA MET A 21 28.92 -35.51 8.34
C MET A 21 29.24 -34.98 6.94
N GLY A 22 30.48 -35.26 6.53
CA GLY A 22 31.10 -34.65 5.36
C GLY A 22 30.56 -35.16 4.03
N ASP A 23 30.67 -34.26 3.05
CA ASP A 23 31.23 -34.50 1.72
C ASP A 23 30.81 -35.79 1.00
N ARG A 24 29.94 -35.66 -0.02
CA ARG A 24 30.36 -35.72 -1.43
C ARG A 24 29.22 -35.72 -2.45
N LEU A 25 29.41 -34.83 -3.43
CA LEU A 25 29.14 -34.98 -4.87
C LEU A 25 27.70 -34.82 -5.38
N GLY A 26 27.45 -33.61 -5.85
CA GLY A 26 26.35 -33.28 -6.77
C GLY A 26 26.39 -31.79 -7.12
N ASN A 27 27.51 -31.32 -7.68
CA ASN A 27 27.68 -29.94 -8.12
C ASN A 27 26.77 -29.65 -9.33
N GLN A 28 25.53 -29.28 -9.05
CA GLN A 28 24.68 -28.49 -9.93
C GLN A 28 24.39 -27.18 -9.20
N GLY A 29 25.46 -26.45 -8.85
CA GLY A 29 25.34 -25.06 -8.49
C GLY A 29 24.82 -24.32 -9.72
N ILE A 30 23.52 -24.05 -9.77
CA ILE A 30 23.02 -22.95 -10.57
C ILE A 30 23.66 -21.72 -9.91
N ALA A 31 24.81 -21.31 -10.44
CA ALA A 31 25.44 -20.07 -10.05
C ALA A 31 24.50 -18.97 -10.54
N GLU A 32 23.56 -18.57 -9.70
CA GLU A 32 22.79 -17.37 -9.92
C GLU A 32 23.81 -16.22 -9.97
N ASN A 33 24.01 -15.67 -11.16
CA ASN A 33 24.89 -14.53 -11.38
C ASN A 33 24.22 -13.30 -10.75
N ILE A 34 24.37 -13.13 -9.44
CA ILE A 34 23.81 -12.01 -8.68
C ILE A 34 24.62 -10.77 -9.02
N THR A 35 24.07 -9.93 -9.90
CA THR A 35 24.66 -8.63 -10.23
C THR A 35 24.26 -7.63 -9.15
N ILE A 36 25.18 -7.31 -8.24
CA ILE A 36 24.99 -6.25 -7.24
C ILE A 36 25.29 -4.90 -7.89
N PRO A 37 24.36 -3.93 -7.89
CA PRO A 37 24.62 -2.63 -8.48
C PRO A 37 25.71 -1.88 -7.69
N GLN A 38 26.74 -1.42 -8.39
CA GLN A 38 27.87 -0.64 -7.84
C GLN A 38 27.54 0.85 -7.66
N GLN A 39 26.34 1.26 -8.10
CA GLN A 39 25.84 2.63 -8.00
C GLN A 39 24.50 2.63 -7.28
N PRO A 40 24.14 3.73 -6.59
CA PRO A 40 22.82 3.88 -5.98
C PRO A 40 21.73 3.70 -7.04
N VAL A 41 20.88 2.69 -6.86
CA VAL A 41 19.72 2.45 -7.72
C VAL A 41 18.53 3.19 -7.12
N GLU A 42 17.81 3.94 -7.94
CA GLU A 42 16.57 4.56 -7.51
C GLU A 42 15.58 3.46 -7.09
N PRO A 43 15.00 3.51 -5.87
CA PRO A 43 14.08 2.48 -5.43
C PRO A 43 12.79 2.52 -6.24
N SER A 44 12.18 1.36 -6.45
CA SER A 44 10.90 1.27 -7.13
C SER A 44 9.83 2.08 -6.41
N LEU A 45 8.81 2.50 -7.16
CA LEU A 45 7.67 3.22 -6.62
C LEU A 45 7.07 2.48 -5.41
N TRP A 46 6.93 1.15 -5.48
CA TRP A 46 6.47 0.33 -4.34
C TRP A 46 7.26 0.58 -3.04
N TRP A 47 8.59 0.56 -3.09
CA TRP A 47 9.46 0.76 -1.92
C TRP A 47 9.31 2.16 -1.32
N LYS A 48 9.14 3.19 -2.16
CA LYS A 48 8.93 4.56 -1.69
C LYS A 48 7.55 4.73 -1.06
N LEU A 49 6.55 3.99 -1.54
CA LEU A 49 5.18 4.02 -1.03
C LEU A 49 5.00 3.24 0.26
N ASP A 50 5.69 2.12 0.43
CA ASP A 50 5.69 1.36 1.70
C ASP A 50 6.14 2.26 2.87
N ARG A 51 7.11 3.14 2.62
CA ARG A 51 7.59 4.14 3.57
C ARG A 51 6.58 5.24 3.90
N LEU A 52 5.51 5.39 3.11
CA LEU A 52 4.39 6.23 3.49
C LEU A 52 3.55 5.57 4.60
N ALA A 53 3.69 4.24 4.83
CA ALA A 53 3.15 3.44 5.92
C ALA A 53 1.77 3.91 6.39
N ILE A 54 0.82 3.80 5.47
CA ILE A 54 -0.47 4.41 5.62
C ILE A 54 -1.51 3.38 6.03
N SER A 55 -2.05 3.54 7.24
CA SER A 55 -3.06 2.63 7.79
C SER A 55 -4.38 2.60 7.00
N TRP A 56 -4.60 3.52 6.06
CA TRP A 56 -5.81 3.59 5.23
C TRP A 56 -5.63 3.08 3.79
N VAL A 57 -4.49 2.53 3.41
CA VAL A 57 -4.31 1.80 2.15
C VAL A 57 -4.44 0.31 2.42
N ASP A 58 -5.36 -0.37 1.76
CA ASP A 58 -5.57 -1.81 1.90
C ASP A 58 -4.71 -2.62 0.93
N ASN A 59 -4.49 -2.10 -0.29
CA ASN A 59 -3.72 -2.80 -1.33
C ASN A 59 -3.06 -1.81 -2.30
N VAL A 60 -1.92 -2.24 -2.85
CA VAL A 60 -1.20 -1.52 -3.92
C VAL A 60 -0.84 -2.50 -5.03
N THR A 61 -1.28 -2.22 -6.24
CA THR A 61 -0.93 -2.97 -7.45
C THR A 61 -0.17 -2.05 -8.39
N ILE A 62 1.00 -2.49 -8.87
CA ILE A 62 1.82 -1.71 -9.81
C ILE A 62 1.99 -2.52 -11.09
N ASP A 63 1.59 -1.92 -12.20
CA ASP A 63 1.88 -2.41 -13.55
C ASP A 63 2.99 -1.53 -14.17
N GLU A 64 4.19 -2.10 -14.20
CA GLU A 64 5.38 -1.47 -14.77
C GLU A 64 5.29 -1.28 -16.29
N ALA A 65 4.56 -2.15 -17.00
CA ALA A 65 4.46 -2.11 -18.45
C ALA A 65 3.54 -0.97 -18.90
N SER A 66 2.40 -0.79 -18.24
CA SER A 66 1.49 0.32 -18.52
C SER A 66 1.82 1.60 -17.76
N LYS A 67 2.84 1.57 -16.88
CA LYS A 67 3.21 2.66 -15.97
C LYS A 67 1.99 3.17 -15.19
N GLN A 68 1.28 2.24 -14.55
CA GLN A 68 0.10 2.51 -13.76
C GLN A 68 0.22 1.90 -12.36
N ALA A 69 -0.06 2.70 -11.34
CA ALA A 69 -0.17 2.25 -9.95
C ALA A 69 -1.62 2.39 -9.48
N ILE A 70 -2.19 1.32 -8.95
CA ILE A 70 -3.55 1.26 -8.44
C ILE A 70 -3.49 1.06 -6.93
N PHE A 71 -4.11 1.98 -6.19
CA PHE A 71 -4.21 1.93 -4.74
C PHE A 71 -5.65 1.68 -4.34
N THR A 72 -5.88 0.64 -3.55
CA THR A 72 -7.18 0.41 -2.93
C THR A 72 -7.15 0.97 -1.51
N ILE A 73 -8.02 1.92 -1.22
CA ILE A 73 -8.11 2.57 0.10
C ILE A 73 -9.22 1.95 0.96
N ASN A 74 -8.98 1.95 2.26
CA ASN A 74 -9.99 1.69 3.27
C ASN A 74 -10.89 2.92 3.39
N SER A 75 -12.10 2.85 2.83
CA SER A 75 -13.02 3.99 2.78
C SER A 75 -13.35 4.59 4.15
N SER A 76 -13.46 3.76 5.20
CA SER A 76 -13.76 4.24 6.56
C SER A 76 -12.61 5.05 7.14
N ARG A 77 -11.37 4.54 7.01
CA ARG A 77 -10.18 5.24 7.51
C ARG A 77 -9.86 6.48 6.67
N TRP A 78 -10.01 6.40 5.35
CA TRP A 78 -9.89 7.54 4.44
C TRP A 78 -10.93 8.64 4.73
N GLY A 79 -12.17 8.23 5.01
CA GLY A 79 -13.27 9.11 5.39
C GLY A 79 -13.03 9.87 6.70
N ALA A 80 -12.26 9.29 7.62
CA ALA A 80 -11.89 9.91 8.89
C ALA A 80 -10.76 10.95 8.77
N LEU A 81 -10.04 10.98 7.65
CA LEU A 81 -8.97 11.96 7.42
C LEU A 81 -9.53 13.35 7.16
N ASP A 82 -8.82 14.36 7.65
CA ASP A 82 -9.09 15.74 7.28
C ASP A 82 -8.54 16.09 5.88
N TYR A 83 -8.87 17.31 5.42
CA TYR A 83 -8.39 17.82 4.13
C TYR A 83 -6.86 17.85 4.03
N VAL A 84 -6.17 18.32 5.07
CA VAL A 84 -4.71 18.50 5.05
C VAL A 84 -4.01 17.14 4.93
N GLN A 85 -4.53 16.12 5.62
CA GLN A 85 -4.03 14.75 5.56
C GLN A 85 -4.22 14.14 4.17
N ARG A 86 -5.42 14.26 3.59
CA ARG A 86 -5.71 13.76 2.23
C ARG A 86 -4.85 14.46 1.18
N PHE A 87 -4.76 15.79 1.24
CA PHE A 87 -3.95 16.57 0.33
C PHE A 87 -2.46 16.21 0.45
N SER A 88 -1.92 16.16 1.68
CA SER A 88 -0.51 15.85 1.92
C SER A 88 -0.13 14.48 1.37
N PHE A 89 -1.02 13.50 1.49
CA PHE A 89 -0.82 12.18 0.91
C PHE A 89 -0.80 12.23 -0.62
N LEU A 90 -1.86 12.77 -1.23
CA LEU A 90 -1.99 12.82 -2.69
C LEU A 90 -0.86 13.63 -3.33
N PHE A 91 -0.42 14.72 -2.68
CA PHE A 91 0.72 15.50 -3.12
C PHE A 91 2.01 14.66 -3.12
N LYS A 92 2.36 14.02 -2.00
CA LYS A 92 3.56 13.16 -1.91
C LYS A 92 3.51 12.01 -2.92
N LEU A 93 2.35 11.37 -3.05
CA LEU A 93 2.12 10.29 -4.00
C LEU A 93 2.30 10.76 -5.45
N GLY A 94 1.72 11.91 -5.81
CA GLY A 94 1.87 12.51 -7.13
C GLY A 94 3.33 12.82 -7.46
N VAL A 95 4.06 13.42 -6.51
CA VAL A 95 5.50 13.71 -6.65
C VAL A 95 6.32 12.44 -6.92
N GLU A 96 6.08 11.36 -6.16
CA GLU A 96 6.82 10.11 -6.37
C GLU A 96 6.44 9.39 -7.67
N ALA A 97 5.17 9.47 -8.07
CA ALA A 97 4.70 8.95 -9.34
C ALA A 97 5.27 9.74 -10.53
N GLN A 98 5.36 11.07 -10.40
CA GLN A 98 5.93 11.95 -11.42
C GLN A 98 7.39 11.62 -11.73
N LYS A 99 8.23 11.46 -10.70
CA LYS A 99 9.65 11.12 -10.85
C LYS A 99 9.88 9.87 -11.70
N GLN A 100 8.92 8.93 -11.66
CA GLN A 100 9.01 7.63 -12.31
C GLN A 100 8.04 7.47 -13.49
N ASN A 101 7.37 8.56 -13.92
CA ASN A 101 6.43 8.60 -15.04
C ASN A 101 5.22 7.65 -14.89
N PHE A 102 4.69 7.54 -13.67
CA PHE A 102 3.51 6.70 -13.38
C PHE A 102 2.21 7.50 -13.36
N ASN A 103 1.17 6.92 -13.95
CA ASN A 103 -0.20 7.29 -13.61
C ASN A 103 -0.60 6.61 -12.31
N VAL A 104 -1.42 7.26 -11.50
CA VAL A 104 -1.92 6.69 -10.24
C VAL A 104 -3.44 6.69 -10.25
N ILE A 105 -4.05 5.59 -9.82
CA ILE A 105 -5.48 5.48 -9.61
C ILE A 105 -5.71 5.12 -8.15
N LEU A 106 -6.53 5.92 -7.47
CA LEU A 106 -7.06 5.60 -6.15
C LEU A 106 -8.48 5.06 -6.30
N LEU A 107 -8.68 3.85 -5.81
CA LEU A 107 -9.96 3.14 -5.78
C LEU A 107 -10.40 2.92 -4.34
N ASP A 108 -11.70 2.98 -4.09
CA ASP A 108 -12.27 2.45 -2.86
C ASP A 108 -12.39 0.91 -2.91
N ARG A 109 -12.85 0.29 -1.82
CA ARG A 109 -13.06 -1.17 -1.75
C ARG A 109 -14.12 -1.71 -2.73
N ARG A 110 -14.96 -0.84 -3.30
CA ARG A 110 -15.98 -1.16 -4.30
C ARG A 110 -15.47 -0.90 -5.72
N SER A 111 -14.16 -0.67 -5.88
CA SER A 111 -13.52 -0.31 -7.14
C SER A 111 -14.03 1.02 -7.74
N GLN A 112 -14.61 1.90 -6.92
CA GLN A 112 -14.99 3.24 -7.35
C GLN A 112 -13.77 4.16 -7.35
N LYS A 113 -13.57 4.88 -8.45
CA LYS A 113 -12.45 5.80 -8.60
C LYS A 113 -12.66 7.05 -7.75
N VAL A 114 -11.74 7.26 -6.81
CA VAL A 114 -11.72 8.40 -5.88
C VAL A 114 -10.84 9.51 -6.44
N ALA A 115 -9.66 9.15 -6.94
CA ALA A 115 -8.72 10.09 -7.54
C ALA A 115 -7.87 9.43 -8.62
N GLU A 116 -7.39 10.23 -9.56
CA GLU A 116 -6.48 9.82 -10.62
C GLU A 116 -5.40 10.88 -10.81
N TYR A 117 -4.14 10.47 -10.79
CA TYR A 117 -3.02 11.30 -11.16
C TYR A 117 -2.53 10.92 -12.55
N ARG A 118 -2.33 11.93 -13.41
CA ARG A 118 -1.79 11.73 -14.75
C ARG A 118 -0.46 12.46 -14.88
N TYR A 119 0.65 11.71 -14.91
CA TYR A 119 1.99 12.32 -14.88
C TYR A 119 2.25 13.30 -16.02
N LYS A 120 1.71 13.03 -17.22
CA LYS A 120 1.87 13.92 -18.38
C LYS A 120 1.19 15.28 -18.21
N LEU A 121 0.17 15.34 -17.36
CA LEU A 121 -0.61 16.56 -17.11
C LEU A 121 -0.26 17.19 -15.75
N ASP A 122 0.65 16.56 -14.99
CA ASP A 122 1.05 16.95 -13.63
C ASP A 122 -0.14 17.39 -12.76
N SER A 123 -1.22 16.60 -12.81
CA SER A 123 -2.48 16.96 -12.16
C SER A 123 -3.26 15.76 -11.66
N TRP A 124 -3.92 16.00 -10.54
CA TRP A 124 -4.92 15.12 -9.97
C TRP A 124 -6.31 15.46 -10.50
N GLN A 125 -7.05 14.44 -10.90
CA GLN A 125 -8.48 14.48 -11.15
C GLN A 125 -9.17 13.71 -10.03
N MET A 126 -10.14 14.32 -9.34
CA MET A 126 -10.75 13.76 -8.14
C MET A 126 -12.28 13.76 -8.25
N THR A 127 -12.91 12.76 -7.65
CA THR A 127 -14.37 12.67 -7.57
C THR A 127 -14.77 12.34 -6.12
N PRO A 128 -15.45 13.25 -5.39
CA PRO A 128 -15.81 14.63 -5.79
C PRO A 128 -14.57 15.54 -5.96
N GLN A 129 -14.71 16.66 -6.69
CA GLN A 129 -13.60 17.58 -7.01
C GLN A 129 -12.99 18.24 -5.76
N THR A 130 -13.70 18.21 -4.63
CA THR A 130 -13.25 18.69 -3.34
C THR A 130 -12.85 17.50 -2.48
N LEU A 131 -11.66 17.50 -1.86
CA LEU A 131 -11.18 16.47 -0.93
C LEU A 131 -11.91 16.47 0.44
N GLY A 132 -13.20 16.76 0.46
CA GLY A 132 -13.95 17.11 1.67
C GLY A 132 -13.67 18.53 2.16
N ALA A 133 -13.00 19.36 1.34
CA ALA A 133 -12.99 20.80 1.52
C ALA A 133 -14.36 21.37 1.07
N ASP A 134 -15.40 21.06 1.83
CA ASP A 134 -16.55 21.97 1.84
C ASP A 134 -16.01 23.31 2.37
N PRO A 135 -16.25 24.44 1.68
CA PRO A 135 -15.79 25.74 2.15
C PRO A 135 -16.24 25.89 3.59
N PHE A 136 -15.35 26.39 4.46
CA PHE A 136 -15.68 26.69 5.86
C PHE A 136 -17.07 27.31 5.87
N ARG A 137 -18.08 26.57 6.33
CA ARG A 137 -19.42 27.14 6.41
C ARG A 137 -19.25 28.27 7.41
N VAL A 138 -19.33 29.51 6.94
CA VAL A 138 -19.53 30.64 7.82
C VAL A 138 -20.87 30.32 8.48
N ILE A 139 -20.82 29.82 9.72
CA ILE A 139 -22.00 29.73 10.56
C ILE A 139 -22.32 31.18 10.88
N ALA A 140 -23.02 31.85 9.96
CA ALA A 140 -23.57 33.15 10.25
C ALA A 140 -24.42 32.94 11.51
N PRO A 141 -24.12 33.61 12.62
CA PRO A 141 -24.92 33.44 13.82
C PRO A 141 -26.35 33.81 13.43
N THR A 142 -27.31 32.99 13.84
CA THR A 142 -28.75 33.24 13.66
C THR A 142 -29.14 34.47 14.48
N ILE A 143 -28.72 35.66 14.04
CA ILE A 143 -29.08 36.92 14.64
C ILE A 143 -30.09 37.55 13.70
N LEU A 144 -31.35 37.42 14.11
CA LEU A 144 -32.49 38.26 13.76
C LEU A 144 -32.93 38.22 12.29
N GLN A 145 -33.60 37.13 11.91
CA GLN A 145 -34.86 37.28 11.15
C GLN A 145 -35.95 37.73 12.13
N GLN A 146 -35.79 38.92 12.71
CA GLN A 146 -36.91 39.61 13.35
C GLN A 146 -37.72 40.29 12.25
N GLN A 147 -38.97 39.90 12.25
CA GLN A 147 -40.09 40.37 11.44
C GLN A 147 -40.06 41.89 11.20
N PHE A 148 -40.32 42.27 9.95
CA PHE A 148 -41.09 43.47 9.64
C PHE A 148 -42.19 43.08 8.67
#